data_AF-A0A0U5F6Y7-F1
#
_entry.id   AF-A0A0U5F6Y7-F1
#
_cell.length_a   1.000
_cell.length_b   1.000
_cell.length_c   1.000
_cell.angle_alpha   90.00
_cell.angle_beta   90.00
_cell.angle_gamma   90.00
#
_symmetry.space_group_name_H-M   'P 1'
#
loop_
_entity.id
_entity.type
_entity.pdbx_description
1 polymer ?
#
loop_
_entity_poly.entity_id
_entity_poly.type
_entity_poly.pdbx_seq_one_letter_code
_entity_poly.pdbx_strand_id
1 'polypeptide(L)' 'MIDRLKQRGTTPVIPPKCNRTTRRKTDFSLYHERNLIERFFNKLKQFRAIATRYDKLKSTFLAAV' A
#
# COMPACT_ATOMS: atom_id res chain seq x y z
N MET A 1 -16.29 -4.85 -8.15
CA MET A 1 -15.27 -4.27 -7.23
C MET A 1 -15.28 -2.75 -7.31
N ILE A 2 -14.99 -2.17 -8.48
CA ILE A 2 -15.05 -0.70 -8.67
C ILE A 2 -16.44 -0.14 -8.35
N ASP A 3 -17.50 -0.86 -8.67
CA ASP A 3 -18.88 -0.39 -8.40
C ASP A 3 -19.14 -0.27 -6.89
N ARG A 4 -18.53 -1.14 -6.08
CA ARG A 4 -18.58 -1.04 -4.60
C ARG A 4 -17.80 0.16 -4.07
N LEU A 5 -16.68 0.53 -4.71
CA LEU A 5 -15.91 1.72 -4.35
C LEU A 5 -16.69 2.99 -4.68
N LYS A 6 -17.31 3.04 -5.86
CA LYS A 6 -18.18 4.14 -6.28
C LYS A 6 -19.40 4.29 -5.36
N GLN A 7 -20.04 3.18 -4.96
CA GLN A 7 -21.15 3.19 -3.98
C GLN A 7 -20.72 3.75 -2.62
N ARG A 8 -19.46 3.59 -2.23
CA ARG A 8 -18.88 4.17 -1.01
C ARG A 8 -18.36 5.61 -1.20
N GLY A 9 -18.63 6.25 -2.34
CA GLY A 9 -18.15 7.60 -2.64
C GLY A 9 -16.64 7.69 -2.87
N THR A 10 -15.95 6.57 -3.09
CA THR A 10 -14.50 6.54 -3.30
C THR A 10 -14.18 6.53 -4.80
N THR A 11 -13.37 7.47 -5.27
CA THR A 11 -12.88 7.52 -6.65
C THR A 11 -11.77 6.49 -6.87
N PRO A 12 -11.99 5.44 -7.68
CA PRO A 12 -11.02 4.37 -7.83
C PRO A 12 -10.02 4.69 -8.94
N VAL A 13 -8.78 5.01 -8.57
CA VAL A 13 -7.65 5.21 -9.50
C VAL A 13 -6.79 3.95 -9.53
N ILE A 14 -7.37 2.86 -10.02
CA ILE A 14 -6.72 1.54 -10.08
C ILE A 14 -6.62 1.10 -11.55
N PRO A 15 -5.41 1.05 -12.13
CA PRO A 15 -5.23 0.70 -13.52
C PRO A 15 -5.71 -0.73 -13.80
N PRO A 16 -6.34 -0.97 -14.95
CA PRO A 16 -6.70 -2.32 -15.37
C PRO A 16 -5.44 -3.13 -15.70
N LYS A 17 -5.50 -4.45 -15.51
CA LYS A 17 -4.46 -5.38 -15.96
C LYS A 17 -4.34 -5.31 -17.50
N CYS A 18 -3.14 -5.51 -18.03
CA CYS A 18 -2.83 -5.40 -19.46
C CYS A 18 -3.70 -6.32 -20.36
N ASN A 19 -4.07 -7.50 -19.87
CA ASN A 19 -4.88 -8.49 -20.57
C ASN A 19 -6.40 -8.31 -20.41
N ARG A 20 -6.85 -7.15 -19.92
CA ARG A 20 -8.27 -6.86 -19.70
C ARG A 20 -8.96 -6.50 -21.03
N THR A 21 -9.98 -7.25 -21.42
CA THR A 21 -10.78 -7.02 -22.65
C THR A 21 -11.43 -5.64 -22.67
N THR A 22 -12.09 -5.25 -21.57
CA THR A 22 -12.67 -3.91 -21.43
C THR A 22 -11.69 -3.00 -20.70
N ARG A 23 -11.02 -2.12 -21.45
CA ARG A 23 -10.13 -1.10 -20.88
C ARG A 23 -10.95 -0.03 -20.16
N ARG A 24 -10.50 0.34 -18.96
CA ARG A 24 -11.09 1.41 -18.15
C ARG A 24 -10.20 2.63 -18.22
N LYS A 25 -10.78 3.82 -18.41
CA LYS A 25 -10.05 5.07 -18.22
C LYS A 25 -9.59 5.17 -16.76
N THR A 26 -8.30 5.40 -16.57
CA THR A 26 -7.68 5.58 -15.26
C THR A 26 -6.69 6.74 -15.40
N ASP A 27 -6.65 7.61 -14.41
CA ASP A 27 -5.62 8.64 -14.32
C ASP A 27 -4.29 8.01 -13.88
N PHE A 28 -3.34 7.93 -14.80
CA PHE A 28 -2.03 7.35 -14.52
C PHE A 28 -1.10 8.32 -13.80
N SER A 29 -1.33 9.63 -13.89
CA SER A 29 -0.55 10.64 -13.15
C SER A 29 -0.83 10.51 -11.66
N LEU A 30 -2.11 10.51 -11.29
CA LEU A 30 -2.54 10.34 -9.89
C LEU A 30 -2.17 8.95 -9.35
N TYR A 31 -2.23 7.90 -10.18
CA TYR A 31 -1.72 6.57 -9.79
C TYR A 31 -0.22 6.58 -9.45
N HIS A 32 0.58 7.36 -10.19
CA HIS A 32 2.02 7.45 -9.97
C HIS A 32 2.36 8.13 -8.65
N GLU A 33 1.65 9.19 -8.29
CA GLU A 33 1.83 9.91 -7.01
C GLU A 33 1.62 9.00 -5.79
N ARG A 34 0.76 7.97 -5.91
CA ARG A 34 0.53 6.97 -4.86
C ARG A 34 1.82 6.29 -4.38
N ASN A 35 2.80 6.09 -5.27
CA ASN A 35 4.07 5.45 -4.93
C ASN A 35 4.86 6.26 -3.88
N LEU A 36 4.73 7.59 -3.87
CA LEU A 36 5.40 8.44 -2.86
C LEU A 36 4.84 8.14 -1.46
N ILE A 37 3.51 8.10 -1.36
CA ILE A 37 2.80 7.80 -0.11
C ILE A 37 3.14 6.37 0.36
N GLU A 38 3.11 5.39 -0.55
CA GLU A 38 3.47 4.01 -0.24
C GLU A 38 4.91 3.88 0.26
N ARG A 39 5.87 4.54 -0.39
CA ARG A 39 7.28 4.55 0.04
C ARG A 39 7.46 5.18 1.40
N PHE A 40 6.75 6.28 1.69
CA PHE A 40 6.77 6.91 3.00
C PHE A 40 6.30 5.96 4.09
N PHE A 41 5.14 5.33 3.92
CA PHE A 41 4.63 4.35 4.88
C PHE A 41 5.50 3.09 4.97
N ASN A 42 6.09 2.64 3.88
CA ASN A 42 7.03 1.52 3.91
C ASN A 42 8.23 1.85 4.79
N LYS A 43 8.80 3.05 4.67
CA LYS A 43 9.90 3.51 5.53
C LYS A 43 9.46 3.58 6.99
N LEU A 44 8.28 4.11 7.29
CA LEU A 44 7.73 4.10 8.66
C LEU A 44 7.59 2.68 9.23
N LYS A 45 7.16 1.72 8.40
CA LYS A 45 7.01 0.32 8.81
C LYS A 45 8.35 -0.35 9.14
N GLN A 46 9.44 -0.01 8.43
CA GLN A 46 10.77 -0.52 8.74
C GLN A 46 11.21 -0.12 10.17
N PHE A 47 10.89 1.09 10.60
CA PHE A 47 11.23 1.57 11.95
C PHE A 47 10.22 1.18 13.04
N ARG A 48 9.19 0.39 12.69
CA ARG A 48 8.10 0.07 13.64
C ARG A 48 8.60 -0.75 14.83
N ALA A 49 9.51 -1.72 14.61
CA ALA A 49 10.09 -2.55 15.66
C ALA A 49 10.95 -1.75 16.66
N ILE A 50 11.67 -0.73 16.16
CA ILE A 50 12.45 0.19 16.98
C ILE A 50 11.52 1.09 17.81
N ALA A 51 10.52 1.68 17.18
CA ALA A 51 9.56 2.57 17.86
C ALA A 51 8.78 1.85 18.98
N THR A 52 8.39 0.60 18.77
CA THR A 52 7.68 -0.20 19.78
C THR A 52 8.60 -0.96 20.73
N ARG A 53 9.94 -0.81 20.60
CA ARG A 53 10.97 -1.53 21.37
C ARG A 53 10.89 -3.07 21.33
N TYR A 54 10.23 -3.66 20.33
CA TYR A 54 10.16 -5.12 20.20
C TYR A 54 11.53 -5.77 19.97
N ASP A 55 12.44 -5.03 19.33
CA ASP A 55 13.80 -5.49 19.05
C ASP A 55 14.61 -5.83 20.32
N LYS A 56 14.20 -5.30 21.48
CA LYS A 56 14.88 -5.52 22.78
C LYS A 56 14.26 -6.64 23.63
N LEU A 57 13.16 -7.23 23.19
CA LEU A 57 12.55 -8.35 23.91
C LEU A 57 13.34 -9.62 23.59
N LYS A 58 13.82 -10.32 24.63
CA LYS A 58 14.62 -11.55 24.46
C LYS A 58 13.98 -12.57 23.52
N SER A 59 12.65 -12.71 23.55
CA SER A 59 11.91 -13.66 22.70
C SER A 59 11.87 -13.27 21.23
N THR A 60 11.75 -11.98 20.91
CA THR A 60 11.78 -11.51 19.51
C THR A 60 13.21 -11.44 18.96
N PHE A 61 14.21 -11.11 19.78
CA PHE A 61 15.61 -11.12 19.36
C PHE A 61 16.09 -12.54 18.96
N LEU A 62 15.75 -13.56 19.75
CA LEU A 62 16.11 -14.96 19.42
C LEU A 62 15.38 -15.52 18.18
N ALA A 63 14.24 -14.96 17.81
CA ALA A 63 13.48 -15.38 16.63
C ALA A 63 13.92 -14.68 15.33
N ALA A 64 14.74 -13.63 15.44
CA ALA A 64 15.22 -12.84 14.30
C ALA A 64 16.63 -13.26 13.82
N VAL A 65 17.32 -14.14 14.55
CA VAL A 65 18.62 -14.75 14.22
C VAL A 65 18.42 -16.05 13.46
#